data_AF-A0A374PAZ6-F1
#
_entry.id   AF-A0A374PAZ6-F1
#
_cell.length_a   1.000
_cell.length_b   1.000
_cell.length_c   1.000
_cell.angle_alpha   90.00
_cell.angle_beta   90.00
_cell.angle_gamma   90.00
#
_symmetry.space_group_name_H-M   'P 1'
#
loop_
_entity.id
_entity.type
_entity.pdbx_description
1 polymer ?
#
loop_
_entity_poly.entity_id
_entity_poly.type
_entity_poly.pdbx_seq_one_letter_code
_entity_poly.pdbx_strand_id
1 'polypeptide(L)'
;MDRDYSFLDSLDRGMYFDKKEYDGAPLLSYEEVKDRLPVPIVSSHPEWVDCYKYAIQVLYTNVHRPTEGSGFVSNFVDAAFNDDIFLWDTVFMTLFCNLLHPYVPGICSLDNFYCKQFDDGEIPREMVRETGKDFLLWVNAFDSPLYSYFQNHYGFRTLRELGKLPYEDMYKPNMGRIIEKKPYLTLDNLNHPLLAFAEWESYCHTRDAARLHMVFEPLYHYHEAMKYHLRHQNGLYVTDWASMDNSPRNKHLGLAVDTSSEMAMFAGNLIDIMDVLVKRGYEVPDYDIRREGLVKDRTVLIEKINHYMWNEQDGFYYDMTFGERQTRIKTIAGFFPLVSGVADEKQGKRLIEWLEDKETFNRVHRIPVVAADEEGYDPRGGYWRGSVWAPTNALVTCGLEKHGFHKLAKDIAINHLDVIAKVYEQTGTIWENYPPDEISSGDADNKDFVGWSGLAPILYLIQYAAGLSLDRNETETTVRWEISEHLVRGGVLGCKRYWFAGKTADFEAKDAGGSLEVSIHTEDCFKLNLIYQGAQHSIMVQGDMKLTF
;
A
#
# COMPACT_ATOMS: atom_id res chain seq x y z
N MET A 1 15.56 12.07 -31.74
CA MET A 1 14.80 13.16 -31.08
C MET A 1 15.62 13.63 -29.89
N ASP A 2 15.73 14.94 -29.68
CA ASP A 2 16.35 15.49 -28.48
C ASP A 2 15.32 15.55 -27.35
N ARG A 3 15.79 15.47 -26.10
CA ARG A 3 14.92 15.61 -24.92
C ARG A 3 14.55 17.08 -24.74
N ASP A 4 13.25 17.37 -24.62
CA ASP A 4 12.72 18.69 -24.26
C ASP A 4 11.84 18.58 -23.01
N TYR A 5 12.17 19.40 -22.01
CA TYR A 5 11.44 19.50 -20.75
C TYR A 5 10.82 20.89 -20.55
N SER A 6 11.02 21.81 -21.51
CA SER A 6 10.59 23.21 -21.38
C SER A 6 9.08 23.38 -21.23
N PHE A 7 8.32 22.39 -21.72
CA PHE A 7 6.86 22.38 -21.61
C PHE A 7 6.38 22.25 -20.16
N LEU A 8 7.14 21.59 -19.27
CA LEU A 8 6.71 21.28 -17.89
C LEU A 8 6.37 22.53 -17.09
N ASP A 9 7.13 23.61 -17.28
CA ASP A 9 6.94 24.89 -16.56
C ASP A 9 5.75 25.70 -17.11
N SER A 10 5.21 25.30 -18.27
CA SER A 10 4.11 25.99 -18.96
C SER A 10 2.75 25.30 -18.81
N LEU A 11 2.72 24.07 -18.31
CA LEU A 11 1.48 23.31 -18.14
C LEU A 11 0.76 23.71 -16.85
N ASP A 12 -0.55 23.93 -16.97
CA ASP A 12 -1.43 24.04 -15.81
C ASP A 12 -1.45 22.69 -15.06
N ARG A 13 -1.26 22.73 -13.75
CA ARG A 13 -1.22 21.54 -12.88
C ARG A 13 -2.16 21.63 -11.70
N GLY A 14 -2.54 20.45 -11.21
CA GLY A 14 -3.38 20.26 -10.04
C GLY A 14 -4.79 20.78 -10.22
N MET A 15 -5.27 20.98 -11.45
CA MET A 15 -6.53 21.68 -11.74
C MET A 15 -7.76 21.01 -11.09
N TYR A 16 -7.69 19.71 -10.83
CA TYR A 16 -8.74 18.92 -10.17
C TYR A 16 -8.68 18.94 -8.64
N PHE A 17 -7.63 19.52 -8.04
CA PHE A 17 -7.43 19.53 -6.59
C PHE A 17 -7.55 20.94 -6.02
N ASP A 18 -8.49 21.18 -5.12
CA ASP A 18 -8.82 22.53 -4.65
C ASP A 18 -7.72 23.17 -3.78
N LYS A 19 -6.92 22.37 -3.08
CA LYS A 19 -5.85 22.88 -2.22
C LYS A 19 -4.65 23.31 -3.06
N LYS A 20 -4.51 24.63 -3.26
CA LYS A 20 -3.43 25.22 -4.09
C LYS A 20 -2.25 25.78 -3.31
N GLU A 21 -2.43 26.04 -2.03
CA GLU A 21 -1.42 26.68 -1.19
C GLU A 21 -1.15 25.84 0.06
N TYR A 22 0.07 25.95 0.59
CA TYR A 22 0.43 25.33 1.85
C TYR A 22 -0.39 25.94 3.00
N ASP A 23 -1.08 25.07 3.74
CA ASP A 23 -1.98 25.46 4.83
C ASP A 23 -1.27 25.98 6.10
N GLY A 24 0.06 25.87 6.15
CA GLY A 24 0.84 26.27 7.32
C GLY A 24 0.57 25.40 8.55
N ALA A 25 0.02 24.20 8.38
CA ALA A 25 -0.28 23.30 9.48
C ALA A 25 0.97 23.04 10.34
N PRO A 26 0.86 23.06 11.68
CA PRO A 26 2.01 22.83 12.54
C PRO A 26 2.57 21.43 12.31
N LEU A 27 3.88 21.35 12.08
CA LEU A 27 4.60 20.07 12.09
C LEU A 27 5.06 19.79 13.53
N LEU A 28 4.52 18.75 14.14
CA LEU A 28 4.81 18.36 15.53
C LEU A 28 6.07 17.48 15.57
N SER A 29 6.97 17.77 16.50
CA SER A 29 8.14 16.94 16.77
C SER A 29 7.78 15.72 17.62
N TYR A 30 8.61 14.66 17.56
CA TYR A 30 8.44 13.47 18.39
C TYR A 30 8.32 13.80 19.90
N GLU A 31 9.14 14.72 20.40
CA GLU A 31 9.13 15.12 21.81
C GLU A 31 7.81 15.76 22.25
N GLU A 32 7.12 16.47 21.35
CA GLU A 32 5.83 17.10 21.64
C GLU A 32 4.67 16.10 21.66
N VAL A 33 4.80 14.94 21.01
CA VAL A 33 3.70 13.99 20.76
C VAL A 33 3.91 12.61 21.35
N LYS A 34 5.11 12.23 21.79
CA LYS A 34 5.43 10.87 22.29
C LYS A 34 4.47 10.35 23.35
N ASP A 35 3.96 11.22 24.23
CA ASP A 35 3.02 10.85 25.29
C ASP A 35 1.55 10.75 24.82
N ARG A 36 1.29 11.11 23.56
CA ARG A 36 -0.02 11.06 22.89
C ARG A 36 -0.12 9.95 21.83
N LEU A 37 1.01 9.42 21.39
CA LEU A 37 1.05 8.31 20.44
C LEU A 37 0.55 7.01 21.08
N PRO A 38 0.01 6.07 20.27
CA PRO A 38 -0.35 4.74 20.74
C PRO A 38 0.85 4.05 21.41
N VAL A 39 0.59 3.24 22.42
CA VAL A 39 1.63 2.41 23.06
C VAL A 39 1.16 0.96 23.05
N PRO A 40 1.62 0.16 22.08
CA PRO A 40 1.32 -1.27 22.06
C PRO A 40 1.94 -1.96 23.28
N ILE A 41 1.21 -2.93 23.82
CA ILE A 41 1.61 -3.73 24.98
C ILE A 41 1.57 -5.18 24.54
N VAL A 42 2.74 -5.83 24.49
CA VAL A 42 2.88 -7.26 24.25
C VAL A 42 3.94 -7.79 25.21
N SER A 43 3.55 -8.11 26.44
CA SER A 43 4.51 -8.43 27.52
C SER A 43 5.38 -9.65 27.24
N SER A 44 4.88 -10.58 26.41
CA SER A 44 5.59 -11.78 25.97
C SER A 44 6.67 -11.51 24.91
N HIS A 45 6.65 -10.32 24.28
CA HIS A 45 7.55 -9.92 23.20
C HIS A 45 8.02 -8.46 23.37
N PRO A 46 8.83 -8.15 24.41
CA PRO A 46 9.34 -6.79 24.63
C PRO A 46 10.15 -6.27 23.43
N GLU A 47 10.82 -7.14 22.68
CA GLU A 47 11.58 -6.82 21.48
C GLU A 47 10.72 -6.22 20.36
N TRP A 48 9.46 -6.65 20.22
CA TRP A 48 8.53 -6.05 19.25
C TRP A 48 8.17 -4.62 19.64
N VAL A 49 7.98 -4.37 20.94
CA VAL A 49 7.65 -3.05 21.48
C VAL A 49 8.86 -2.10 21.38
N ASP A 50 10.07 -2.61 21.55
CA ASP A 50 11.29 -1.82 21.36
C ASP A 50 11.55 -1.50 19.89
N CYS A 51 11.29 -2.45 18.98
CA CYS A 51 11.30 -2.21 17.53
C CYS A 51 10.26 -1.15 17.12
N TYR A 52 9.06 -1.16 17.70
CA TYR A 52 8.06 -0.10 17.52
C TYR A 52 8.58 1.28 17.93
N LYS A 53 9.17 1.40 19.12
CA LYS A 53 9.71 2.70 19.58
C LYS A 53 10.78 3.23 18.63
N TYR A 54 11.68 2.36 18.18
CA TYR A 54 12.68 2.69 17.17
C TYR A 54 12.03 3.15 15.86
N ALA A 55 11.04 2.39 15.37
CA ALA A 55 10.33 2.72 14.14
C ALA A 55 9.67 4.10 14.21
N ILE A 56 9.01 4.42 15.33
CA ILE A 56 8.42 5.75 15.54
C ILE A 56 9.50 6.83 15.52
N GLN A 57 10.63 6.64 16.19
CA GLN A 57 11.69 7.65 16.21
C GLN A 57 12.26 7.93 14.81
N VAL A 58 12.52 6.88 14.03
CA VAL A 58 12.98 7.01 12.64
C VAL A 58 11.91 7.64 11.75
N LEU A 59 10.63 7.30 11.93
CA LEU A 59 9.54 7.95 11.19
C LEU A 59 9.56 9.49 11.36
N TYR A 60 9.79 9.97 12.59
CA TYR A 60 9.86 11.41 12.88
C TYR A 60 11.15 12.08 12.38
N THR A 61 12.15 11.34 11.88
CA THR A 61 13.27 11.96 11.13
C THR A 61 12.90 12.28 9.70
N ASN A 62 11.78 11.72 9.21
CA ASN A 62 11.36 11.77 7.81
C ASN A 62 10.04 12.53 7.62
N VAL A 63 9.68 13.37 8.60
CA VAL A 63 8.54 14.30 8.48
C VAL A 63 9.04 15.67 8.05
N HIS A 64 8.37 16.26 7.06
CA HIS A 64 8.84 17.44 6.36
C HIS A 64 7.75 18.51 6.24
N ARG A 65 8.19 19.77 6.25
CA ARG A 65 7.40 20.89 5.72
C ARG A 65 7.80 21.11 4.27
N PRO A 66 6.87 21.57 3.40
CA PRO A 66 7.21 22.07 2.08
C PRO A 66 8.33 23.12 2.14
N THR A 67 9.35 22.95 1.32
CA THR A 67 10.33 24.02 1.04
C THR A 67 9.61 25.16 0.32
N GLU A 68 9.92 26.41 0.68
CA GLU A 68 9.38 27.58 0.01
C GLU A 68 9.66 27.53 -1.51
N GLY A 69 8.63 27.71 -2.34
CA GLY A 69 8.75 27.64 -3.79
C GLY A 69 8.68 26.23 -4.40
N SER A 70 8.61 25.16 -3.59
CA SER A 70 8.40 23.79 -4.10
C SER A 70 7.03 23.59 -4.77
N GLY A 71 6.04 24.40 -4.37
CA GLY A 71 4.64 24.22 -4.77
C GLY A 71 3.94 23.03 -4.11
N PHE A 72 4.56 22.39 -3.13
CA PHE A 72 3.88 21.44 -2.24
C PHE A 72 2.94 22.18 -1.29
N VAL A 73 1.81 21.55 -0.97
CA VAL A 73 0.66 22.17 -0.30
C VAL A 73 0.35 21.55 1.07
N SER A 74 1.07 20.50 1.47
CA SER A 74 0.89 19.82 2.75
C SER A 74 2.23 19.43 3.36
N ASN A 75 2.29 19.43 4.70
CA ASN A 75 3.29 18.63 5.42
C ASN A 75 3.22 17.19 4.93
N PHE A 76 4.35 16.50 4.93
CA PHE A 76 4.41 15.15 4.41
C PHE A 76 5.43 14.29 5.16
N VAL A 77 5.32 12.99 4.94
CA VAL A 77 6.29 11.98 5.35
C VAL A 77 6.77 11.25 4.10
N ASP A 78 8.05 10.88 4.05
CA ASP A 78 8.59 10.08 2.94
C ASP A 78 9.56 8.98 3.40
N ALA A 79 9.92 8.07 2.49
CA ALA A 79 10.74 6.89 2.79
C ALA A 79 12.23 7.20 3.02
N ALA A 80 12.66 8.45 2.79
CA ALA A 80 13.96 9.04 3.12
C ALA A 80 15.22 8.28 2.66
N PHE A 81 15.13 7.46 1.62
CA PHE A 81 16.31 6.78 1.06
C PHE A 81 17.03 7.60 -0.02
N ASN A 82 16.40 8.66 -0.55
CA ASN A 82 17.02 9.64 -1.43
C ASN A 82 16.40 11.06 -1.26
N ASP A 83 16.66 11.96 -2.22
CA ASP A 83 16.20 13.36 -2.22
C ASP A 83 14.78 13.56 -2.82
N ASP A 84 14.07 12.47 -3.10
CA ASP A 84 12.81 12.44 -3.81
C ASP A 84 11.67 11.89 -2.92
N ILE A 85 10.43 12.25 -3.26
CA ILE A 85 9.21 11.65 -2.69
C ILE A 85 8.61 10.68 -3.71
N PHE A 86 8.11 9.54 -3.24
CA PHE A 86 7.58 8.46 -4.08
C PHE A 86 6.11 8.17 -3.79
N LEU A 87 5.29 8.07 -4.84
CA LEU A 87 3.85 7.89 -4.73
C LEU A 87 3.48 6.55 -4.09
N TRP A 88 4.07 5.45 -4.58
CA TRP A 88 3.83 4.11 -4.01
C TRP A 88 4.21 4.11 -2.52
N ASP A 89 5.42 4.53 -2.20
CA ASP A 89 5.94 4.52 -0.83
C ASP A 89 5.02 5.30 0.10
N THR A 90 4.63 6.50 -0.33
CA THR A 90 3.69 7.36 0.41
C THR A 90 2.38 6.62 0.66
N VAL A 91 1.81 5.96 -0.35
CA VAL A 91 0.58 5.14 -0.20
C VAL A 91 0.72 4.14 0.94
N PHE A 92 1.78 3.33 0.98
CA PHE A 92 1.95 2.32 2.03
C PHE A 92 2.27 2.92 3.40
N MET A 93 2.97 4.05 3.42
CA MET A 93 3.20 4.79 4.65
C MET A 93 1.89 5.31 5.26
N THR A 94 0.91 5.71 4.45
CA THR A 94 -0.39 6.17 4.96
C THR A 94 -1.08 5.10 5.80
N LEU A 95 -0.91 3.81 5.48
CA LEU A 95 -1.61 2.70 6.15
C LEU A 95 -1.26 2.63 7.64
N PHE A 96 0.03 2.72 8.00
CA PHE A 96 0.44 2.74 9.40
C PHE A 96 0.33 4.14 10.02
N CYS A 97 0.47 5.22 9.22
CA CYS A 97 0.29 6.57 9.73
C CYS A 97 -1.14 6.85 10.18
N ASN A 98 -2.14 6.14 9.65
CA ASN A 98 -3.52 6.19 10.13
C ASN A 98 -3.60 5.96 11.65
N LEU A 99 -2.83 4.99 12.18
CA LEU A 99 -2.78 4.69 13.61
C LEU A 99 -2.15 5.82 14.45
N LEU A 100 -1.41 6.72 13.81
CA LEU A 100 -0.71 7.84 14.44
C LEU A 100 -1.41 9.17 14.21
N HIS A 101 -2.57 9.17 13.56
CA HIS A 101 -3.36 10.37 13.31
C HIS A 101 -3.85 10.99 14.64
N PRO A 102 -3.93 12.33 14.76
CA PRO A 102 -3.55 13.36 13.78
C PRO A 102 -2.08 13.83 13.89
N TYR A 103 -1.21 13.07 14.57
CA TYR A 103 0.11 13.55 14.98
C TYR A 103 1.19 13.44 13.90
N VAL A 104 0.97 12.61 12.87
CA VAL A 104 1.86 12.43 11.72
C VAL A 104 1.12 12.84 10.45
N PRO A 105 1.75 13.59 9.51
CA PRO A 105 1.13 13.98 8.24
C PRO A 105 1.04 12.80 7.25
N GLY A 106 0.26 11.77 7.59
CA GLY A 106 0.11 10.55 6.79
C GLY A 106 -0.62 10.77 5.47
N ILE A 107 -1.95 10.70 5.50
CA ILE A 107 -2.77 10.77 4.27
C ILE A 107 -2.60 12.07 3.48
N CYS A 108 -2.38 13.20 4.17
CA CYS A 108 -2.17 14.50 3.52
C CYS A 108 -0.85 14.59 2.75
N SER A 109 0.09 13.65 2.93
CA SER A 109 1.29 13.56 2.07
C SER A 109 0.92 13.42 0.59
N LEU A 110 -0.22 12.75 0.29
CA LEU A 110 -0.71 12.57 -1.08
C LEU A 110 -1.16 13.88 -1.75
N ASP A 111 -1.43 14.94 -0.97
CA ASP A 111 -1.82 16.26 -1.50
C ASP A 111 -0.75 16.85 -2.41
N ASN A 112 0.52 16.57 -2.10
CA ASN A 112 1.66 17.04 -2.87
C ASN A 112 1.75 16.37 -4.24
N PHE A 113 1.09 15.23 -4.44
CA PHE A 113 0.92 14.58 -5.74
C PHE A 113 -0.32 15.11 -6.46
N TYR A 114 -1.45 15.25 -5.77
CA TYR A 114 -2.69 15.78 -6.37
C TYR A 114 -2.52 17.21 -6.90
N CYS A 115 -1.80 18.08 -6.18
CA CYS A 115 -1.54 19.45 -6.65
C CYS A 115 -0.61 19.51 -7.87
N LYS A 116 0.01 18.39 -8.27
CA LYS A 116 0.95 18.27 -9.41
C LYS A 116 0.38 17.48 -10.57
N GLN A 117 -0.88 17.06 -10.51
CA GLN A 117 -1.59 16.33 -11.55
C GLN A 117 -1.65 17.12 -12.87
N PHE A 118 -1.43 16.45 -14.00
CA PHE A 118 -1.53 17.03 -15.34
C PHE A 118 -2.98 17.22 -15.79
N ASP A 119 -3.17 18.00 -16.86
CA ASP A 119 -4.49 18.32 -17.43
C ASP A 119 -5.24 17.11 -18.04
N ASP A 120 -4.55 16.00 -18.24
CA ASP A 120 -5.10 14.75 -18.73
C ASP A 120 -5.33 13.72 -17.62
N GLY A 121 -5.02 14.10 -16.38
CA GLY A 121 -5.18 13.30 -15.18
C GLY A 121 -3.93 12.56 -14.73
N GLU A 122 -2.84 12.53 -15.51
CA GLU A 122 -1.60 11.87 -15.09
C GLU A 122 -1.02 12.47 -13.80
N ILE A 123 -0.46 11.63 -12.91
CA ILE A 123 0.21 12.06 -11.67
C ILE A 123 1.63 11.49 -11.67
N PRO A 124 2.67 12.31 -11.48
CA PRO A 124 4.05 11.83 -11.36
C PRO A 124 4.24 10.89 -10.16
N ARG A 125 4.93 9.78 -10.35
CA ARG A 125 5.27 8.83 -9.28
C ARG A 125 6.41 9.28 -8.38
N GLU A 126 7.29 10.16 -8.87
CA GLU A 126 8.50 10.59 -8.17
C GLU A 126 8.77 12.07 -8.44
N MET A 127 9.03 12.83 -7.38
CA MET A 127 9.31 14.25 -7.43
C MET A 127 10.42 14.62 -6.46
N VAL A 128 11.24 15.60 -6.83
CA VAL A 128 12.32 16.11 -5.99
C VAL A 128 11.75 16.80 -4.76
N ARG A 129 12.09 16.31 -3.55
CA ARG A 129 11.56 16.79 -2.26
C ARG A 129 11.72 18.31 -2.10
N GLU A 130 12.91 18.81 -2.40
CA GLU A 130 13.27 20.22 -2.17
C GLU A 130 12.57 21.19 -3.14
N THR A 131 12.32 20.75 -4.38
CA THR A 131 11.87 21.65 -5.45
C THR A 131 10.45 21.38 -5.94
N GLY A 132 9.88 20.23 -5.57
CA GLY A 132 8.60 19.75 -6.07
C GLY A 132 8.52 19.59 -7.59
N LYS A 133 9.67 19.43 -8.26
CA LYS A 133 9.77 19.17 -9.69
C LYS A 133 9.74 17.67 -9.97
N ASP A 134 9.20 17.29 -11.12
CA ASP A 134 9.20 15.90 -11.58
C ASP A 134 10.62 15.36 -11.71
N PHE A 135 10.78 14.06 -11.43
CA PHE A 135 12.00 13.37 -11.81
C PHE A 135 12.06 13.21 -13.34
N LEU A 136 12.97 13.95 -13.98
CA LEU A 136 12.97 14.17 -15.44
C LEU A 136 13.12 12.90 -16.30
N LEU A 137 13.62 11.79 -15.75
CA LEU A 137 13.65 10.54 -16.51
C LEU A 137 12.25 9.96 -16.73
N TRP A 138 11.30 10.27 -15.86
CA TRP A 138 9.92 9.77 -15.93
C TRP A 138 8.99 10.63 -16.78
N VAL A 139 9.52 11.72 -17.33
CA VAL A 139 8.78 12.62 -18.21
C VAL A 139 8.98 12.19 -19.66
N ASN A 140 7.90 12.23 -20.44
CA ASN A 140 7.92 12.03 -21.88
C ASN A 140 8.56 13.22 -22.59
N ALA A 141 9.90 13.28 -22.54
CA ALA A 141 10.69 14.38 -23.09
C ALA A 141 10.72 14.41 -24.63
N PHE A 142 10.15 13.40 -25.29
CA PHE A 142 10.19 13.25 -26.74
C PHE A 142 8.87 13.57 -27.43
N ASP A 143 7.83 13.94 -26.66
CA ASP A 143 6.46 14.04 -27.17
C ASP A 143 6.14 12.87 -28.10
N SER A 144 6.24 11.64 -27.58
CA SER A 144 6.14 10.42 -28.38
C SER A 144 5.16 9.41 -27.77
N PRO A 145 4.70 8.38 -28.51
CA PRO A 145 3.94 7.29 -27.92
C PRO A 145 4.64 6.67 -26.71
N LEU A 146 3.87 6.03 -25.83
CA LEU A 146 4.32 5.40 -24.59
C LEU A 146 5.60 4.56 -24.78
N TYR A 147 6.58 4.76 -23.90
CA TYR A 147 7.86 4.04 -23.92
C TYR A 147 8.40 3.82 -22.50
N SER A 148 9.35 2.90 -22.37
CA SER A 148 10.08 2.61 -21.13
C SER A 148 11.58 2.50 -21.38
N TYR A 149 12.39 2.85 -20.38
CA TYR A 149 13.85 2.78 -20.45
C TYR A 149 14.38 1.36 -20.17
N PHE A 150 13.59 0.46 -19.58
CA PHE A 150 14.12 -0.68 -18.81
C PHE A 150 14.24 -2.03 -19.52
N GLN A 151 13.71 -2.24 -20.72
CA GLN A 151 13.69 -3.61 -21.29
C GLN A 151 15.05 -4.14 -21.76
N ASN A 152 16.01 -3.30 -22.19
CA ASN A 152 17.26 -3.75 -22.84
C ASN A 152 18.57 -3.17 -22.27
N HIS A 153 18.51 -2.25 -21.30
CA HIS A 153 19.67 -1.41 -20.93
C HIS A 153 20.09 -1.55 -19.46
N TYR A 154 19.56 -2.53 -18.73
CA TYR A 154 19.60 -2.50 -17.28
C TYR A 154 20.67 -3.41 -16.65
N GLY A 155 21.52 -2.80 -15.82
CA GLY A 155 22.02 -3.38 -14.58
C GLY A 155 21.39 -2.60 -13.42
N PHE A 156 20.82 -3.29 -12.42
CA PHE A 156 19.70 -2.72 -11.66
C PHE A 156 19.96 -1.52 -10.74
N ARG A 157 21.20 -1.06 -10.65
CA ARG A 157 21.61 0.06 -9.80
C ARG A 157 22.11 1.28 -10.58
N THR A 158 21.94 1.31 -11.90
CA THR A 158 22.66 2.25 -12.80
C THR A 158 21.77 3.30 -13.47
N LEU A 159 20.59 3.57 -12.91
CA LEU A 159 19.62 4.56 -13.42
C LEU A 159 20.23 5.95 -13.67
N ARG A 160 21.13 6.39 -12.79
CA ARG A 160 21.85 7.68 -12.90
C ARG A 160 23.06 7.62 -13.86
N GLU A 161 23.51 6.42 -14.22
CA GLU A 161 24.64 6.17 -15.11
C GLU A 161 24.19 5.90 -16.56
N LEU A 162 22.88 5.71 -16.77
CA LEU A 162 22.25 5.66 -18.08
C LEU A 162 22.60 6.95 -18.84
N GLY A 163 23.45 6.80 -19.86
CA GLY A 163 23.74 7.85 -20.81
C GLY A 163 22.48 8.30 -21.57
N LYS A 164 22.66 9.18 -22.56
CA LYS A 164 21.55 9.58 -23.44
C LYS A 164 21.16 8.41 -24.35
N LEU A 165 20.18 7.60 -23.94
CA LEU A 165 19.51 6.66 -24.84
C LEU A 165 18.60 7.42 -25.81
N PRO A 166 18.67 7.16 -27.12
CA PRO A 166 17.70 7.70 -28.07
C PRO A 166 16.36 6.97 -27.94
N TYR A 167 15.26 7.67 -28.20
CA TYR A 167 13.90 7.10 -28.18
C TYR A 167 13.80 5.78 -28.95
N GLU A 168 14.47 5.65 -30.10
CA GLU A 168 14.42 4.44 -30.95
C GLU A 168 14.94 3.17 -30.27
N ASP A 169 15.81 3.29 -29.27
CA ASP A 169 16.39 2.15 -28.54
C ASP A 169 15.61 1.80 -27.26
N MET A 170 14.62 2.62 -26.89
CA MET A 170 13.76 2.39 -25.74
C MET A 170 12.71 1.32 -26.03
N TYR A 171 12.15 0.72 -24.99
CA TYR A 171 11.05 -0.21 -25.14
C TYR A 171 9.77 0.52 -25.52
N LYS A 172 9.01 -0.03 -26.47
CA LYS A 172 7.65 0.42 -26.78
C LYS A 172 6.70 -0.75 -26.55
N PRO A 173 5.75 -0.65 -25.61
CA PRO A 173 4.75 -1.69 -25.43
C PRO A 173 3.85 -1.78 -26.68
N ASN A 174 3.45 -3.00 -27.04
CA ASN A 174 2.45 -3.18 -28.06
C ASN A 174 1.07 -2.96 -27.46
N MET A 175 0.48 -1.78 -27.69
CA MET A 175 -0.85 -1.43 -27.15
C MET A 175 -2.01 -2.11 -27.90
N GLY A 176 -1.76 -2.65 -29.09
CA GLY A 176 -2.80 -3.19 -29.98
C GLY A 176 -3.83 -2.17 -30.46
N ARG A 177 -3.70 -0.91 -30.05
CA ARG A 177 -4.55 0.21 -30.47
C ARG A 177 -3.70 1.47 -30.60
N ILE A 178 -4.25 2.47 -31.27
CA ILE A 178 -3.64 3.80 -31.36
C ILE A 178 -4.05 4.60 -30.12
N ILE A 179 -3.06 5.24 -29.48
CA ILE A 179 -3.27 6.23 -28.43
C ILE A 179 -3.01 7.59 -29.09
N GLU A 180 -4.07 8.38 -29.25
CA GLU A 180 -4.00 9.64 -30.02
C GLU A 180 -3.33 10.75 -29.21
N LYS A 181 -3.75 10.95 -27.95
CA LYS A 181 -3.09 11.87 -27.02
C LYS A 181 -1.90 11.15 -26.39
N LYS A 182 -0.69 11.64 -26.69
CA LYS A 182 0.54 11.09 -26.10
C LYS A 182 0.57 11.43 -24.60
N PRO A 183 1.09 10.53 -23.74
CA PRO A 183 1.18 10.79 -22.32
C PRO A 183 2.24 11.84 -22.01
N TYR A 184 2.08 12.60 -20.93
CA TYR A 184 3.14 13.45 -20.39
C TYR A 184 4.24 12.66 -19.69
N LEU A 185 3.91 11.45 -19.23
CA LEU A 185 4.81 10.60 -18.48
C LEU A 185 5.16 9.32 -19.26
N THR A 186 6.29 8.71 -18.88
CA THR A 186 6.73 7.44 -19.47
C THR A 186 6.00 6.25 -18.83
N LEU A 187 6.11 5.07 -19.43
CA LEU A 187 5.54 3.85 -18.85
C LEU A 187 6.13 3.55 -17.47
N ASP A 188 7.40 3.86 -17.26
CA ASP A 188 8.10 3.66 -15.99
C ASP A 188 7.51 4.53 -14.86
N ASN A 189 6.87 5.64 -15.23
CA ASN A 189 6.18 6.56 -14.33
C ASN A 189 4.76 6.09 -13.98
N LEU A 190 4.02 5.67 -15.01
CA LEU A 190 2.60 5.30 -14.93
C LEU A 190 2.45 3.89 -14.35
N ASN A 191 2.73 3.81 -13.05
CA ASN A 191 2.87 2.57 -12.32
C ASN A 191 1.72 2.34 -11.32
N HIS A 192 1.88 1.46 -10.33
CA HIS A 192 0.88 1.01 -9.34
C HIS A 192 -0.19 2.06 -8.97
N PRO A 193 -1.42 1.94 -9.51
CA PRO A 193 -2.49 2.90 -9.25
C PRO A 193 -3.17 2.57 -7.91
N LEU A 194 -2.57 3.04 -6.81
CA LEU A 194 -3.00 2.70 -5.44
C LEU A 194 -3.54 3.90 -4.62
N LEU A 195 -3.65 5.09 -5.21
CA LEU A 195 -4.11 6.30 -4.51
C LEU A 195 -5.51 6.14 -3.90
N ALA A 196 -6.48 5.63 -4.68
CA ALA A 196 -7.84 5.43 -4.16
C ALA A 196 -7.91 4.37 -3.06
N PHE A 197 -7.00 3.38 -3.09
CA PHE A 197 -6.87 2.40 -2.01
C PHE A 197 -6.39 3.07 -0.71
N ALA A 198 -5.35 3.91 -0.77
CA ALA A 198 -4.84 4.64 0.38
C ALA A 198 -5.92 5.54 1.03
N GLU A 199 -6.64 6.30 0.21
CA GLU A 199 -7.72 7.20 0.66
C GLU A 199 -8.88 6.41 1.27
N TRP A 200 -9.22 5.24 0.69
CA TRP A 200 -10.24 4.36 1.25
C TRP A 200 -9.83 3.73 2.58
N GLU A 201 -8.59 3.25 2.72
CA GLU A 201 -8.07 2.71 3.98
C GLU A 201 -7.99 3.81 5.07
N SER A 202 -7.56 5.02 4.70
CA SER A 202 -7.60 6.19 5.58
C SER A 202 -9.02 6.50 6.03
N TYR A 203 -9.99 6.56 5.12
CA TYR A 203 -11.39 6.79 5.48
C TYR A 203 -11.94 5.68 6.38
N CYS A 204 -11.62 4.41 6.11
CA CYS A 204 -12.04 3.30 6.96
C CYS A 204 -11.57 3.48 8.40
N HIS A 205 -10.41 4.10 8.63
CA HIS A 205 -9.87 4.36 9.97
C HIS A 205 -10.34 5.68 10.60
N THR A 206 -10.36 6.78 9.81
CA THR A 206 -10.61 8.16 10.29
C THR A 206 -12.08 8.56 10.24
N ARG A 207 -12.86 7.97 9.32
CA ARG A 207 -14.25 8.36 8.96
C ARG A 207 -14.37 9.79 8.43
N ASP A 208 -13.28 10.35 7.91
CA ASP A 208 -13.24 11.70 7.33
C ASP A 208 -13.79 11.71 5.89
N ALA A 209 -15.10 11.95 5.75
CA ALA A 209 -15.72 12.09 4.43
C ALA A 209 -15.35 13.42 3.74
N ALA A 210 -14.91 14.45 4.49
CA ALA A 210 -14.46 15.70 3.89
C ALA A 210 -13.14 15.49 3.14
N ARG A 211 -12.25 14.65 3.69
CA ARG A 211 -11.06 14.17 2.98
C ARG A 211 -11.42 13.54 1.65
N LEU A 212 -12.32 12.56 1.65
CA LEU A 212 -12.75 11.89 0.41
C LEU A 212 -13.31 12.85 -0.63
N HIS A 213 -14.10 13.84 -0.20
CA HIS A 213 -14.66 14.85 -1.09
C HIS A 213 -13.57 15.67 -1.76
N MET A 214 -12.57 16.09 -0.99
CA MET A 214 -11.45 16.91 -1.47
C MET A 214 -10.59 16.20 -2.53
N VAL A 215 -10.50 14.87 -2.49
CA VAL A 215 -9.63 14.08 -3.38
C VAL A 215 -10.38 13.30 -4.46
N PHE A 216 -11.71 13.32 -4.49
CA PHE A 216 -12.48 12.52 -5.44
C PHE A 216 -12.19 12.86 -6.91
N GLU A 217 -12.22 14.15 -7.29
CA GLU A 217 -11.95 14.55 -8.67
C GLU A 217 -10.51 14.21 -9.12
N PRO A 218 -9.44 14.49 -8.34
CA PRO A 218 -8.09 14.04 -8.69
C PRO A 218 -7.98 12.54 -8.91
N LEU A 219 -8.60 11.73 -8.03
CA LEU A 219 -8.60 10.28 -8.16
C LEU A 219 -9.33 9.80 -9.41
N TYR A 220 -10.50 10.38 -9.70
CA TYR A 220 -11.30 10.02 -10.88
C TYR A 220 -10.53 10.31 -12.18
N HIS A 221 -9.92 11.49 -12.29
CA HIS A 221 -9.12 11.86 -13.45
C HIS A 221 -7.84 11.03 -13.60
N TYR A 222 -7.19 10.67 -12.49
CA TYR A 222 -6.04 9.77 -12.53
C TYR A 222 -6.41 8.36 -13.00
N HIS A 223 -7.55 7.82 -12.55
CA HIS A 223 -8.08 6.56 -13.04
C HIS A 223 -8.32 6.58 -14.56
N GLU A 224 -8.98 7.63 -15.07
CA GLU A 224 -9.25 7.74 -16.50
C GLU A 224 -7.97 7.93 -17.33
N ALA A 225 -6.96 8.65 -16.82
CA ALA A 225 -5.65 8.77 -17.46
C ALA A 225 -4.95 7.40 -17.59
N MET A 226 -4.87 6.65 -16.48
CA MET A 226 -4.27 5.31 -16.46
C MET A 226 -5.00 4.36 -17.42
N LYS A 227 -6.33 4.37 -17.41
CA LYS A 227 -7.16 3.61 -18.36
C LYS A 227 -6.90 4.02 -19.81
N TYR A 228 -6.79 5.30 -20.09
CA TYR A 228 -6.57 5.79 -21.45
C TYR A 228 -5.17 5.48 -21.98
N HIS A 229 -4.14 5.53 -21.14
CA HIS A 229 -2.75 5.35 -21.57
C HIS A 229 -2.27 3.90 -21.49
N LEU A 230 -2.74 3.11 -20.52
CA LEU A 230 -2.18 1.78 -20.25
C LEU A 230 -3.07 0.60 -20.66
N ARG A 231 -4.37 0.82 -20.91
CA ARG A 231 -5.27 -0.30 -21.25
C ARG A 231 -5.01 -0.79 -22.67
N HIS A 232 -4.61 -2.05 -22.80
CA HIS A 232 -4.41 -2.73 -24.07
C HIS A 232 -5.74 -3.02 -24.78
N GLN A 233 -5.71 -3.26 -26.09
CA GLN A 233 -6.91 -3.57 -26.90
C GLN A 233 -7.73 -4.76 -26.36
N ASN A 234 -7.11 -5.71 -25.67
CA ASN A 234 -7.80 -6.87 -25.10
C ASN A 234 -8.47 -6.58 -23.74
N GLY A 235 -8.27 -5.38 -23.18
CA GLY A 235 -8.90 -4.89 -21.95
C GLY A 235 -8.03 -4.97 -20.70
N LEU A 236 -6.89 -5.66 -20.74
CA LEU A 236 -5.91 -5.74 -19.65
C LEU A 236 -4.93 -4.57 -19.67
N TYR A 237 -4.07 -4.45 -18.66
CA TYR A 237 -3.16 -3.31 -18.50
C TYR A 237 -1.70 -3.68 -18.75
N VAL A 238 -1.01 -2.76 -19.41
CA VAL A 238 0.44 -2.80 -19.67
C VAL A 238 1.20 -2.21 -18.50
N THR A 239 2.35 -2.82 -18.19
CA THR A 239 3.43 -2.27 -17.36
C THR A 239 4.74 -2.93 -17.80
N ASP A 240 5.88 -2.27 -17.56
CA ASP A 240 7.22 -2.75 -17.89
C ASP A 240 7.85 -3.59 -16.76
N TRP A 241 7.60 -3.21 -15.51
CA TRP A 241 8.17 -3.87 -14.32
C TRP A 241 7.37 -3.63 -13.03
N ALA A 242 6.47 -2.65 -13.06
CA ALA A 242 5.68 -2.22 -11.93
C ALA A 242 6.49 -1.98 -10.61
N SER A 243 7.60 -1.24 -10.65
CA SER A 243 8.53 -1.05 -9.49
C SER A 243 9.14 -2.35 -8.95
N MET A 244 9.00 -3.47 -9.66
CA MET A 244 9.61 -4.75 -9.29
C MET A 244 10.83 -5.01 -10.16
N ASP A 245 11.85 -4.19 -9.93
CA ASP A 245 12.77 -3.77 -10.96
C ASP A 245 13.53 -4.88 -11.68
N ASN A 246 14.05 -5.84 -10.91
CA ASN A 246 14.83 -6.97 -11.41
C ASN A 246 14.05 -8.29 -11.34
N SER A 247 12.72 -8.23 -11.25
CA SER A 247 11.87 -9.42 -11.16
C SER A 247 12.05 -10.32 -12.38
N PRO A 248 12.13 -11.66 -12.20
CA PRO A 248 12.32 -12.59 -13.31
C PRO A 248 11.15 -12.62 -14.30
N ARG A 249 9.99 -12.03 -13.94
CA ARG A 249 8.84 -11.89 -14.84
C ARG A 249 9.06 -10.86 -15.95
N ASN A 250 9.87 -9.82 -15.72
CA ASN A 250 9.96 -8.63 -16.59
C ASN A 250 10.40 -8.97 -18.02
N LYS A 251 11.29 -9.96 -18.18
CA LYS A 251 11.73 -10.45 -19.51
C LYS A 251 10.61 -10.99 -20.40
N HIS A 252 9.46 -11.34 -19.83
CA HIS A 252 8.31 -11.92 -20.54
C HIS A 252 7.04 -11.06 -20.45
N LEU A 253 7.10 -9.95 -19.71
CA LEU A 253 5.93 -9.17 -19.34
C LEU A 253 5.38 -8.36 -20.52
N GLY A 254 4.08 -8.51 -20.78
CA GLY A 254 3.34 -7.63 -21.69
C GLY A 254 2.12 -7.00 -21.00
N LEU A 255 1.29 -7.85 -20.39
CA LEU A 255 0.10 -7.44 -19.65
C LEU A 255 0.14 -8.07 -18.26
N ALA A 256 -0.08 -7.27 -17.24
CA ALA A 256 0.33 -7.62 -15.90
C ALA A 256 -0.85 -7.81 -14.94
N VAL A 257 -0.76 -8.86 -14.11
CA VAL A 257 -1.82 -9.23 -13.16
C VAL A 257 -2.01 -8.15 -12.11
N ASP A 258 -0.93 -7.60 -11.59
CA ASP A 258 -0.89 -6.51 -10.61
C ASP A 258 -1.62 -5.27 -11.14
N THR A 259 -1.12 -4.58 -12.16
CA THR A 259 -1.72 -3.33 -12.65
C THR A 259 -3.17 -3.53 -13.09
N SER A 260 -3.49 -4.68 -13.70
CA SER A 260 -4.88 -5.00 -14.07
C SER A 260 -5.77 -5.18 -12.84
N SER A 261 -5.30 -5.88 -11.80
CA SER A 261 -6.01 -6.05 -10.54
C SER A 261 -6.18 -4.73 -9.80
N GLU A 262 -5.15 -3.89 -9.79
CA GLU A 262 -5.17 -2.61 -9.10
C GLU A 262 -6.10 -1.62 -9.78
N MET A 263 -6.21 -1.61 -11.11
CA MET A 263 -7.23 -0.81 -11.79
C MET A 263 -8.66 -1.29 -11.48
N ALA A 264 -8.87 -2.60 -11.31
CA ALA A 264 -10.17 -3.12 -10.84
C ALA A 264 -10.45 -2.71 -9.38
N MET A 265 -9.41 -2.67 -8.53
CA MET A 265 -9.49 -2.18 -7.16
C MET A 265 -9.79 -0.67 -7.12
N PHE A 266 -9.08 0.13 -7.92
CA PHE A 266 -9.23 1.57 -8.00
C PHE A 266 -10.66 1.95 -8.39
N ALA A 267 -11.21 1.34 -9.45
CA ALA A 267 -12.59 1.55 -9.85
C ALA A 267 -13.58 1.20 -8.72
N GLY A 268 -13.32 0.11 -7.98
CA GLY A 268 -14.10 -0.28 -6.80
C GLY A 268 -14.06 0.77 -5.69
N ASN A 269 -12.86 1.26 -5.35
CA ASN A 269 -12.70 2.27 -4.32
C ASN A 269 -13.32 3.62 -4.73
N LEU A 270 -13.28 4.00 -6.01
CA LEU A 270 -14.01 5.18 -6.49
C LEU A 270 -15.52 5.03 -6.30
N ILE A 271 -16.09 3.87 -6.62
CA ILE A 271 -17.51 3.59 -6.40
C ILE A 271 -17.85 3.71 -4.91
N ASP A 272 -17.05 3.08 -4.03
CA ASP A 272 -17.25 3.16 -2.59
C ASP A 272 -17.19 4.61 -2.11
N ILE A 273 -16.17 5.38 -2.54
CA ILE A 273 -16.03 6.80 -2.21
C ILE A 273 -17.25 7.61 -2.66
N MET A 274 -17.72 7.44 -3.90
CA MET A 274 -18.90 8.14 -4.41
C MET A 274 -20.15 7.84 -3.58
N ASP A 275 -20.38 6.56 -3.25
CA ASP A 275 -21.53 6.12 -2.47
C ASP A 275 -21.50 6.74 -1.05
N VAL A 276 -20.31 6.81 -0.44
CA VAL A 276 -20.10 7.48 0.85
C VAL A 276 -20.38 8.98 0.75
N LEU A 277 -19.86 9.66 -0.26
CA LEU A 277 -20.03 11.10 -0.45
C LEU A 277 -21.51 11.47 -0.57
N VAL A 278 -22.25 10.79 -1.43
CA VAL A 278 -23.70 11.00 -1.59
C VAL A 278 -24.45 10.72 -0.28
N LYS A 279 -24.13 9.60 0.39
CA LYS A 279 -24.74 9.26 1.69
C LYS A 279 -24.46 10.31 2.78
N ARG A 280 -23.32 10.99 2.71
CA ARG A 280 -22.91 12.08 3.62
C ARG A 280 -23.40 13.46 3.18
N GLY A 281 -24.13 13.55 2.06
CA GLY A 281 -24.74 14.77 1.57
C GLY A 281 -23.81 15.66 0.74
N TYR A 282 -22.66 15.13 0.28
CA TYR A 282 -21.82 15.81 -0.69
C TYR A 282 -22.37 15.64 -2.10
N GLU A 283 -22.17 16.67 -2.94
CA GLU A 283 -22.44 16.58 -4.36
C GLU A 283 -21.31 15.81 -5.05
N VAL A 284 -21.67 14.91 -5.97
CA VAL A 284 -20.73 14.17 -6.81
C VAL A 284 -21.12 14.42 -8.27
N PRO A 285 -20.30 15.10 -9.07
CA PRO A 285 -20.60 15.41 -10.46
C PRO A 285 -20.91 14.14 -11.27
N ASP A 286 -22.01 14.19 -12.04
CA ASP A 286 -22.45 13.11 -12.92
C ASP A 286 -22.52 11.72 -12.23
N TYR A 287 -22.88 11.68 -10.94
CA TYR A 287 -22.81 10.49 -10.08
C TYR A 287 -23.34 9.22 -10.77
N ASP A 288 -24.57 9.23 -11.28
CA ASP A 288 -25.19 8.04 -11.88
C ASP A 288 -24.39 7.54 -13.10
N ILE A 289 -23.95 8.46 -13.96
CA ILE A 289 -23.20 8.13 -15.19
C ILE A 289 -21.81 7.60 -14.84
N ARG A 290 -21.07 8.31 -13.97
CA ARG A 290 -19.72 7.91 -13.55
C ARG A 290 -19.75 6.56 -12.84
N ARG A 291 -20.70 6.36 -11.93
CA ARG A 291 -20.85 5.12 -11.16
C ARG A 291 -21.22 3.94 -12.07
N GLU A 292 -22.21 4.10 -12.96
CA GLU A 292 -22.57 3.06 -13.93
C GLU A 292 -21.38 2.71 -14.84
N GLY A 293 -20.66 3.73 -15.33
CA GLY A 293 -19.46 3.55 -16.14
C GLY A 293 -18.37 2.75 -15.43
N LEU A 294 -18.04 3.12 -14.19
CA LEU A 294 -17.05 2.42 -13.35
C LEU A 294 -17.47 0.98 -13.05
N VAL A 295 -18.75 0.73 -12.70
CA VAL A 295 -19.27 -0.62 -12.43
C VAL A 295 -19.16 -1.50 -13.67
N LYS A 296 -19.54 -0.98 -14.84
CA LYS A 296 -19.46 -1.71 -16.10
C LYS A 296 -18.01 -2.01 -16.47
N ASP A 297 -17.14 -1.00 -16.40
CA ASP A 297 -15.73 -1.13 -16.75
C ASP A 297 -15.01 -2.14 -15.86
N ARG A 298 -15.23 -2.05 -14.55
CA ARG A 298 -14.70 -2.98 -13.55
C ARG A 298 -15.18 -4.40 -13.78
N THR A 299 -16.47 -4.60 -14.05
CA THR A 299 -17.03 -5.93 -14.34
C THR A 299 -16.34 -6.56 -15.55
N VAL A 300 -16.22 -5.81 -16.66
CA VAL A 300 -15.53 -6.29 -17.87
C VAL A 300 -14.06 -6.59 -17.58
N LEU A 301 -13.37 -5.76 -16.81
CA LEU A 301 -11.97 -5.98 -16.45
C LEU A 301 -11.79 -7.27 -15.62
N ILE A 302 -12.65 -7.51 -14.63
CA ILE A 302 -12.65 -8.74 -13.82
C ILE A 302 -12.84 -9.98 -14.71
N GLU A 303 -13.78 -9.94 -15.65
CA GLU A 303 -13.99 -11.02 -16.60
C GLU A 303 -12.74 -11.28 -17.46
N LYS A 304 -12.06 -10.22 -17.90
CA LYS A 304 -10.83 -10.33 -18.69
C LYS A 304 -9.67 -10.92 -17.88
N ILE A 305 -9.47 -10.48 -16.64
CA ILE A 305 -8.43 -11.03 -15.77
C ILE A 305 -8.69 -12.53 -15.53
N ASN A 306 -9.93 -12.90 -15.19
CA ASN A 306 -10.32 -14.29 -14.97
C ASN A 306 -10.23 -15.15 -16.25
N HIS A 307 -10.46 -14.57 -17.43
CA HIS A 307 -10.36 -15.31 -18.68
C HIS A 307 -8.92 -15.56 -19.10
N TYR A 308 -8.06 -14.53 -19.03
CA TYR A 308 -6.71 -14.59 -19.58
C TYR A 308 -5.65 -15.00 -18.56
N MET A 309 -5.73 -14.48 -17.33
CA MET A 309 -4.65 -14.56 -16.36
C MET A 309 -4.84 -15.69 -15.34
N TRP A 310 -6.08 -16.09 -15.05
CA TRP A 310 -6.33 -17.26 -14.20
C TRP A 310 -5.97 -18.55 -14.92
N ASN A 311 -5.22 -19.42 -14.25
CA ASN A 311 -4.94 -20.77 -14.72
C ASN A 311 -5.70 -21.79 -13.88
N GLU A 312 -6.72 -22.43 -14.46
CA GLU A 312 -7.55 -23.41 -13.75
C GLU A 312 -6.78 -24.68 -13.38
N GLN A 313 -5.74 -25.07 -14.11
CA GLN A 313 -4.96 -26.26 -13.75
C GLN A 313 -4.09 -25.99 -12.53
N ASP A 314 -3.37 -24.87 -12.53
CA ASP A 314 -2.40 -24.53 -11.48
C ASP A 314 -3.06 -23.86 -10.27
N GLY A 315 -4.20 -23.19 -10.46
CA GLY A 315 -4.88 -22.47 -9.38
C GLY A 315 -4.18 -21.18 -9.01
N PHE A 316 -3.64 -20.51 -10.02
CA PHE A 316 -2.80 -19.33 -9.85
C PHE A 316 -3.07 -18.32 -10.97
N TYR A 317 -2.79 -17.04 -10.70
CA TYR A 317 -2.84 -15.99 -11.70
C TYR A 317 -1.45 -15.72 -12.27
N TYR A 318 -1.33 -15.67 -13.59
CA TYR A 318 -0.08 -15.38 -14.29
C TYR A 318 -0.22 -14.18 -15.21
N ASP A 319 0.89 -13.47 -15.40
CA ASP A 319 0.99 -12.43 -16.41
C ASP A 319 0.83 -12.98 -17.81
N MET A 320 0.57 -12.08 -18.74
CA MET A 320 0.47 -12.38 -20.16
C MET A 320 1.59 -11.70 -20.94
N THR A 321 2.11 -12.41 -21.94
CA THR A 321 2.81 -11.77 -23.05
C THR A 321 1.81 -11.00 -23.93
N PHE A 322 2.28 -10.06 -24.77
CA PHE A 322 1.40 -9.42 -25.77
C PHE A 322 0.78 -10.40 -26.78
N GLY A 323 1.37 -11.59 -26.95
CA GLY A 323 0.80 -12.67 -27.74
C GLY A 323 -0.25 -13.50 -26.99
N GLU A 324 -0.78 -12.99 -25.88
CA GLU A 324 -1.82 -13.62 -25.05
C GLU A 324 -1.46 -15.03 -24.57
N ARG A 325 -0.17 -15.26 -24.28
CA ARG A 325 0.30 -16.47 -23.57
C ARG A 325 0.65 -16.15 -22.13
N GLN A 326 0.21 -16.97 -21.19
CA GLN A 326 0.61 -16.91 -19.79
C GLN A 326 2.12 -17.14 -19.65
N THR A 327 2.79 -16.30 -18.84
CA THR A 327 4.24 -16.39 -18.58
C THR A 327 4.61 -17.60 -17.74
N ARG A 328 3.66 -18.10 -16.92
CA ARG A 328 3.81 -19.22 -15.98
C ARG A 328 4.97 -19.04 -14.99
N ILE A 329 5.19 -17.83 -14.50
CA ILE A 329 6.12 -17.51 -13.41
C ILE A 329 5.31 -17.09 -12.19
N LYS A 330 5.42 -17.85 -11.10
CA LYS A 330 4.74 -17.58 -9.83
C LYS A 330 5.40 -16.42 -9.08
N THR A 331 4.80 -15.25 -9.17
CA THR A 331 5.21 -14.05 -8.42
C THR A 331 4.10 -13.58 -7.50
N ILE A 332 4.44 -12.73 -6.53
CA ILE A 332 3.49 -12.21 -5.55
C ILE A 332 2.32 -11.43 -6.17
N ALA A 333 2.50 -10.89 -7.38
CA ALA A 333 1.44 -10.24 -8.15
C ALA A 333 0.24 -11.16 -8.40
N GLY A 334 0.46 -12.49 -8.47
CA GLY A 334 -0.60 -13.49 -8.62
C GLY A 334 -1.61 -13.53 -7.47
N PHE A 335 -1.29 -12.91 -6.33
CA PHE A 335 -2.18 -12.78 -5.17
C PHE A 335 -2.98 -11.47 -5.13
N PHE A 336 -2.64 -10.47 -5.96
CA PHE A 336 -3.33 -9.17 -5.97
C PHE A 336 -4.81 -9.26 -6.40
N PRO A 337 -5.27 -10.28 -7.15
CA PRO A 337 -6.68 -10.57 -7.33
C PRO A 337 -7.49 -10.73 -6.03
N LEU A 338 -6.86 -11.08 -4.90
CA LEU A 338 -7.51 -11.14 -3.59
C LEU A 338 -7.89 -9.75 -3.09
N VAL A 339 -6.97 -8.78 -3.13
CA VAL A 339 -7.22 -7.44 -2.56
C VAL A 339 -8.13 -6.59 -3.45
N SER A 340 -8.11 -6.83 -4.77
CA SER A 340 -8.96 -6.16 -5.75
C SER A 340 -10.39 -6.72 -5.84
N GLY A 341 -10.63 -7.90 -5.24
CA GLY A 341 -11.90 -8.63 -5.35
C GLY A 341 -12.16 -9.19 -6.75
N VAL A 342 -11.09 -9.46 -7.52
CA VAL A 342 -11.16 -10.16 -8.82
C VAL A 342 -11.32 -11.66 -8.60
N ALA A 343 -10.60 -12.21 -7.63
CA ALA A 343 -10.70 -13.61 -7.26
C ALA A 343 -12.04 -13.86 -6.56
N ASP A 344 -12.71 -14.96 -6.91
CA ASP A 344 -13.86 -15.46 -6.14
C ASP A 344 -13.41 -16.29 -4.93
N GLU A 345 -14.37 -16.79 -4.14
CA GLU A 345 -14.07 -17.61 -2.96
C GLU A 345 -13.31 -18.92 -3.30
N LYS A 346 -13.55 -19.52 -4.47
CA LYS A 346 -12.91 -20.78 -4.87
C LYS A 346 -11.48 -20.52 -5.30
N GLN A 347 -11.26 -19.50 -6.12
CA GLN A 347 -9.94 -19.06 -6.54
C GLN A 347 -9.12 -18.62 -5.32
N GLY A 348 -9.73 -17.88 -4.38
CA GLY A 348 -9.08 -17.48 -3.14
C GLY A 348 -8.58 -18.67 -2.31
N LYS A 349 -9.38 -19.73 -2.16
CA LYS A 349 -8.94 -20.96 -1.49
C LYS A 349 -7.73 -21.61 -2.16
N ARG A 350 -7.70 -21.64 -3.50
CA ARG A 350 -6.57 -22.21 -4.26
C ARG A 350 -5.31 -21.35 -4.17
N LEU A 351 -5.45 -20.03 -4.17
CA LEU A 351 -4.31 -19.13 -3.93
C LEU A 351 -3.69 -19.34 -2.55
N ILE A 352 -4.51 -19.69 -1.55
CA ILE A 352 -4.02 -19.93 -0.19
C ILE A 352 -3.19 -21.21 -0.09
N GLU A 353 -3.54 -22.25 -0.85
CA GLU A 353 -2.74 -23.47 -0.93
C GLU A 353 -1.28 -23.14 -1.29
N TRP A 354 -1.07 -22.18 -2.21
CA TRP A 354 0.26 -21.67 -2.55
C TRP A 354 0.92 -20.87 -1.43
N LEU A 355 0.18 -20.02 -0.71
CA LEU A 355 0.71 -19.26 0.43
C LEU A 355 1.10 -20.15 1.61
N GLU A 356 0.51 -21.34 1.74
CA GLU A 356 0.81 -22.32 2.79
C GLU A 356 1.84 -23.38 2.36
N ASP A 357 2.16 -23.48 1.07
CA ASP A 357 3.14 -24.41 0.54
C ASP A 357 4.58 -23.96 0.81
N LYS A 358 5.32 -24.82 1.51
CA LYS A 358 6.70 -24.57 1.97
C LYS A 358 7.70 -24.59 0.82
N GLU A 359 7.41 -25.27 -0.27
CA GLU A 359 8.32 -25.33 -1.42
C GLU A 359 8.19 -24.07 -2.30
N THR A 360 7.22 -23.19 -2.03
CA THR A 360 6.96 -21.98 -2.83
C THR A 360 6.99 -20.71 -1.99
N PHE A 361 5.86 -20.32 -1.37
CA PHE A 361 5.70 -19.01 -0.72
C PHE A 361 5.74 -19.07 0.82
N ASN A 362 5.57 -20.24 1.43
CA ASN A 362 5.65 -20.44 2.89
C ASN A 362 7.10 -20.68 3.34
N ARG A 363 7.94 -19.65 3.16
CA ARG A 363 9.35 -19.66 3.54
C ARG A 363 9.54 -19.28 5.02
N VAL A 364 10.79 -19.26 5.50
CA VAL A 364 11.14 -18.87 6.87
C VAL A 364 10.59 -17.47 7.18
N HIS A 365 10.76 -16.58 6.22
CA HIS A 365 10.16 -15.25 6.20
C HIS A 365 9.20 -15.16 5.01
N ARG A 366 7.93 -14.88 5.30
CA ARG A 366 6.84 -14.83 4.33
C ARG A 366 6.48 -13.39 3.99
N ILE A 367 6.11 -13.03 2.77
CA ILE A 367 5.99 -13.86 1.56
C ILE A 367 7.08 -13.40 0.58
N PRO A 368 7.90 -14.30 0.00
CA PRO A 368 8.85 -13.90 -1.04
C PRO A 368 8.10 -13.38 -2.27
N VAL A 369 8.67 -12.39 -2.94
CA VAL A 369 8.07 -11.81 -4.17
C VAL A 369 8.04 -12.77 -5.36
N VAL A 370 8.81 -13.86 -5.30
CA VAL A 370 8.90 -14.94 -6.29
C VAL A 370 8.83 -16.27 -5.54
N ALA A 371 8.09 -17.25 -6.04
CA ALA A 371 8.04 -18.57 -5.40
C ALA A 371 9.43 -19.24 -5.41
N ALA A 372 9.76 -19.97 -4.34
CA ALA A 372 11.08 -20.57 -4.18
C ALA A 372 11.42 -21.67 -5.20
N ASP A 373 10.43 -22.20 -5.91
CA ASP A 373 10.59 -23.20 -6.98
C ASP A 373 10.79 -22.58 -8.38
N GLU A 374 10.75 -21.25 -8.51
CA GLU A 374 10.89 -20.55 -9.79
C GLU A 374 12.34 -20.32 -10.21
N GLU A 375 12.58 -20.36 -11.52
CA GLU A 375 13.87 -19.98 -12.07
C GLU A 375 14.15 -18.50 -11.79
N GLY A 376 15.29 -18.24 -11.16
CA GLY A 376 15.71 -16.88 -10.82
C GLY A 376 15.42 -16.46 -9.39
N TYR A 377 14.73 -17.31 -8.60
CA TYR A 377 14.61 -17.14 -7.15
C TYR A 377 15.97 -16.98 -6.47
N ASP A 378 16.08 -16.03 -5.55
CA ASP A 378 17.27 -15.84 -4.73
C ASP A 378 16.94 -16.01 -3.23
N PRO A 379 17.45 -17.06 -2.56
CA PRO A 379 17.17 -17.31 -1.14
C PRO A 379 17.75 -16.24 -0.21
N ARG A 380 18.73 -15.44 -0.67
CA ARG A 380 19.27 -14.29 0.08
C ARG A 380 18.48 -12.99 -0.18
N GLY A 381 17.43 -13.07 -0.98
CA GLY A 381 16.56 -11.96 -1.33
C GLY A 381 16.75 -11.48 -2.77
N GLY A 382 17.98 -11.15 -3.17
CA GLY A 382 18.28 -10.74 -4.55
C GLY A 382 17.39 -9.61 -5.08
N TYR A 383 16.92 -8.72 -4.20
CA TYR A 383 15.97 -7.64 -4.49
C TYR A 383 14.57 -8.19 -4.90
N TRP A 384 14.01 -7.84 -6.06
CA TRP A 384 12.71 -8.36 -6.53
C TRP A 384 12.75 -9.80 -7.07
N ARG A 385 13.82 -10.55 -6.74
CA ARG A 385 14.03 -11.95 -7.14
C ARG A 385 13.76 -12.95 -6.02
N GLY A 386 13.43 -12.50 -4.83
CA GLY A 386 13.21 -13.39 -3.69
C GLY A 386 12.92 -12.68 -2.38
N SER A 387 13.34 -11.41 -2.22
CA SER A 387 13.16 -10.69 -0.96
C SER A 387 11.69 -10.62 -0.56
N VAL A 388 11.46 -10.54 0.74
CA VAL A 388 10.18 -10.21 1.35
C VAL A 388 10.08 -8.69 1.47
N TRP A 389 8.98 -8.13 0.98
CA TRP A 389 8.73 -6.69 0.96
C TRP A 389 7.46 -6.38 1.75
N ALA A 390 7.55 -5.42 2.68
CA ALA A 390 6.41 -4.97 3.46
C ALA A 390 5.19 -4.53 2.63
N PRO A 391 5.32 -3.76 1.52
CA PRO A 391 4.16 -3.28 0.77
C PRO A 391 3.38 -4.41 0.09
N THR A 392 4.06 -5.39 -0.50
CA THR A 392 3.39 -6.52 -1.14
C THR A 392 2.75 -7.45 -0.10
N ASN A 393 3.40 -7.67 1.05
CA ASN A 393 2.78 -8.33 2.20
C ASN A 393 1.52 -7.59 2.67
N ALA A 394 1.51 -6.26 2.72
CA ALA A 394 0.33 -5.47 3.07
C ALA A 394 -0.83 -5.71 2.09
N LEU A 395 -0.59 -5.69 0.78
CA LEU A 395 -1.63 -6.00 -0.20
C LEU A 395 -2.19 -7.43 -0.03
N VAL A 396 -1.32 -8.43 0.14
CA VAL A 396 -1.76 -9.82 0.31
C VAL A 396 -2.53 -9.99 1.62
N THR A 397 -2.05 -9.45 2.73
CA THR A 397 -2.74 -9.52 4.03
C THR A 397 -4.09 -8.81 3.99
N CYS A 398 -4.20 -7.62 3.38
CA CYS A 398 -5.48 -6.96 3.13
C CYS A 398 -6.43 -7.80 2.27
N GLY A 399 -5.93 -8.49 1.24
CA GLY A 399 -6.71 -9.41 0.42
C GLY A 399 -7.22 -10.62 1.20
N LEU A 400 -6.37 -11.22 2.03
CA LEU A 400 -6.75 -12.33 2.91
C LEU A 400 -7.85 -11.92 3.91
N GLU A 401 -7.75 -10.73 4.51
CA GLU A 401 -8.79 -10.17 5.38
C GLU A 401 -10.13 -10.03 4.65
N LYS A 402 -10.13 -9.44 3.45
CA LYS A 402 -11.35 -9.26 2.63
C LYS A 402 -12.03 -10.59 2.27
N HIS A 403 -11.25 -11.66 2.13
CA HIS A 403 -11.73 -12.99 1.80
C HIS A 403 -12.03 -13.88 3.04
N GLY A 404 -11.94 -13.34 4.25
CA GLY A 404 -12.27 -14.06 5.49
C GLY A 404 -11.16 -14.99 6.00
N PHE A 405 -9.95 -14.91 5.44
CA PHE A 405 -8.79 -15.71 5.85
C PHE A 405 -7.97 -15.02 6.96
N HIS A 406 -8.67 -14.53 7.98
CA HIS A 406 -8.12 -13.72 9.08
C HIS A 406 -6.93 -14.37 9.80
N LYS A 407 -7.01 -15.69 10.04
CA LYS A 407 -5.92 -16.43 10.70
C LYS A 407 -4.64 -16.41 9.87
N LEU A 408 -4.74 -16.64 8.56
CA LEU A 408 -3.57 -16.66 7.69
C LEU A 408 -2.96 -15.27 7.52
N ALA A 409 -3.80 -14.24 7.39
CA ALA A 409 -3.36 -12.84 7.38
C ALA A 409 -2.55 -12.50 8.65
N LYS A 410 -3.09 -12.87 9.82
CA LYS A 410 -2.40 -12.72 11.11
C LYS A 410 -1.10 -13.51 11.17
N ASP A 411 -1.09 -14.78 10.76
CA ASP A 411 0.10 -15.63 10.80
C ASP A 411 1.24 -15.06 9.93
N ILE A 412 0.92 -14.51 8.75
CA ILE A 412 1.90 -13.85 7.87
C ILE A 412 2.38 -12.52 8.47
N ALA A 413 1.46 -11.68 8.97
CA ALA A 413 1.80 -10.40 9.56
C ALA A 413 2.70 -10.54 10.80
N ILE A 414 2.38 -11.50 11.68
CA ILE A 414 3.19 -11.82 12.87
C ILE A 414 4.54 -12.40 12.46
N ASN A 415 4.60 -13.27 11.44
CA ASN A 415 5.89 -13.76 10.92
C ASN A 415 6.77 -12.62 10.42
N HIS A 416 6.22 -11.68 9.65
CA HIS A 416 6.96 -10.52 9.15
C HIS A 416 7.45 -9.60 10.28
N LEU A 417 6.58 -9.29 11.25
CA LEU A 417 6.92 -8.51 12.45
C LEU A 417 8.04 -9.18 13.26
N ASP A 418 7.92 -10.48 13.54
CA ASP A 418 8.89 -11.23 14.34
C ASP A 418 10.27 -11.27 13.68
N VAL A 419 10.33 -11.49 12.36
CA VAL A 419 11.60 -11.45 11.61
C VAL A 419 12.23 -10.07 11.68
N ILE A 420 11.46 -9.00 11.43
CA ILE A 420 11.97 -7.62 11.47
C ILE A 420 12.47 -7.25 12.87
N ALA A 421 11.73 -7.60 13.92
CA ALA A 421 12.14 -7.32 15.29
C ALA A 421 13.45 -8.05 15.66
N LYS A 422 13.60 -9.32 15.27
CA LYS A 422 14.84 -10.09 15.48
C LYS A 422 16.03 -9.50 14.72
N VAL A 423 15.84 -9.10 13.47
CA VAL A 423 16.90 -8.44 12.69
C VAL A 423 17.24 -7.08 13.29
N TYR A 424 16.26 -6.34 13.79
CA TYR A 424 16.49 -5.10 14.54
C TYR A 424 17.31 -5.35 15.82
N GLU A 425 16.99 -6.37 16.63
CA GLU A 425 17.81 -6.70 17.81
C GLU A 425 19.27 -7.05 17.45
N GLN A 426 19.47 -7.71 16.30
CA GLN A 426 20.80 -8.11 15.84
C GLN A 426 21.61 -6.97 15.23
N THR A 427 20.95 -6.04 14.53
CA THR A 427 21.62 -5.05 13.67
C THR A 427 21.46 -3.61 14.14
N GLY A 428 20.50 -3.35 15.04
CA GLY A 428 20.15 -2.02 15.53
C GLY A 428 19.31 -1.17 14.58
N THR A 429 18.82 -1.74 13.46
CA THR A 429 18.03 -0.99 12.46
C THR A 429 16.96 -1.84 11.77
N ILE A 430 16.02 -1.17 11.12
CA ILE A 430 15.06 -1.71 10.16
C ILE A 430 15.58 -1.45 8.74
N TRP A 431 15.37 -2.43 7.87
CA TRP A 431 15.78 -2.43 6.47
C TRP A 431 14.58 -2.37 5.52
N GLU A 432 14.86 -2.01 4.28
CA GLU A 432 13.89 -1.88 3.19
C GLU A 432 13.21 -3.21 2.79
N ASN A 433 13.98 -4.29 2.70
CA ASN A 433 13.54 -5.63 2.34
C ASN A 433 14.40 -6.68 3.05
N TYR A 434 13.97 -7.95 3.05
CA TYR A 434 14.60 -9.01 3.85
C TYR A 434 14.67 -10.34 3.08
N PRO A 435 15.64 -11.21 3.37
CA PRO A 435 15.70 -12.55 2.82
C PRO A 435 14.49 -13.40 3.21
N PRO A 436 14.04 -14.31 2.32
CA PRO A 436 12.95 -15.25 2.61
C PRO A 436 13.37 -16.52 3.37
N ASP A 437 14.62 -16.97 3.23
CA ASP A 437 15.06 -18.29 3.72
C ASP A 437 15.87 -18.23 5.02
N GLU A 438 16.16 -17.03 5.53
CA GLU A 438 16.89 -16.83 6.79
C GLU A 438 16.44 -15.56 7.53
N ILE A 439 16.63 -15.55 8.85
CA ILE A 439 16.41 -14.37 9.70
C ILE A 439 17.72 -13.57 9.73
N SER A 440 17.91 -12.69 8.77
CA SER A 440 19.07 -11.81 8.68
C SER A 440 18.71 -10.55 7.88
N SER A 441 19.62 -9.57 7.80
CA SER A 441 19.50 -8.48 6.83
C SER A 441 19.91 -8.91 5.42
N GLY A 442 20.55 -10.07 5.24
CA GLY A 442 21.04 -10.59 3.95
C GLY A 442 21.63 -9.53 3.03
N ASP A 443 21.10 -9.46 1.81
CA ASP A 443 21.45 -8.46 0.78
C ASP A 443 20.46 -7.28 0.77
N ALA A 444 19.88 -6.94 1.93
CA ALA A 444 18.99 -5.80 2.09
C ALA A 444 19.66 -4.49 1.64
N ASP A 445 18.85 -3.58 1.12
CA ASP A 445 19.33 -2.38 0.46
C ASP A 445 19.46 -1.23 1.46
N ASN A 446 18.42 -0.43 1.67
CA ASN A 446 18.50 0.73 2.56
C ASN A 446 18.32 0.37 4.04
N LYS A 447 19.17 0.94 4.90
CA LYS A 447 19.07 0.92 6.37
C LYS A 447 18.31 2.13 6.89
N ASP A 448 18.01 2.14 8.19
CA ASP A 448 17.23 3.20 8.86
C ASP A 448 15.90 3.47 8.11
N PHE A 449 15.33 2.42 7.52
CA PHE A 449 14.24 2.54 6.55
C PHE A 449 12.89 2.37 7.25
N VAL A 450 12.23 3.48 7.58
CA VAL A 450 10.82 3.51 8.01
C VAL A 450 9.99 4.28 6.99
N GLY A 451 10.18 3.93 5.72
CA GLY A 451 9.19 4.09 4.66
C GLY A 451 8.11 3.02 4.82
N TRP A 452 7.87 2.21 3.78
CA TRP A 452 6.91 1.10 3.87
C TRP A 452 7.24 0.08 4.97
N SER A 453 8.50 -0.06 5.41
CA SER A 453 8.85 -1.07 6.41
C SER A 453 8.24 -0.78 7.78
N GLY A 454 7.74 0.44 8.01
CA GLY A 454 6.92 0.78 9.18
C GLY A 454 5.64 -0.04 9.30
N LEU A 455 5.17 -0.66 8.21
CA LEU A 455 4.01 -1.56 8.21
C LEU A 455 4.15 -2.70 9.23
N ALA A 456 5.35 -3.27 9.42
CA ALA A 456 5.52 -4.37 10.36
C ALA A 456 5.53 -3.91 11.83
N PRO A 457 6.49 -3.08 12.29
CA PRO A 457 6.61 -2.73 13.69
C PRO A 457 5.48 -1.80 14.18
N ILE A 458 4.77 -1.09 13.29
CA ILE A 458 3.67 -0.18 13.66
C ILE A 458 2.31 -0.82 13.38
N LEU A 459 1.98 -1.04 12.11
CA LEU A 459 0.64 -1.53 11.73
C LEU A 459 0.43 -2.97 12.21
N TYR A 460 1.33 -3.90 11.89
CA TYR A 460 1.12 -5.31 12.25
C TYR A 460 1.23 -5.56 13.76
N LEU A 461 2.08 -4.82 14.47
CA LEU A 461 2.13 -4.90 15.94
C LEU A 461 0.79 -4.50 16.56
N ILE A 462 0.20 -3.37 16.15
CA ILE A 462 -1.07 -2.90 16.73
C ILE A 462 -2.24 -3.76 16.25
N GLN A 463 -2.32 -4.02 14.94
CA GLN A 463 -3.46 -4.71 14.33
C GLN A 463 -3.49 -6.20 14.64
N TYR A 464 -2.34 -6.89 14.56
CA TYR A 464 -2.30 -8.35 14.61
C TYR A 464 -1.75 -8.91 15.93
N ALA A 465 -0.75 -8.27 16.53
CA ALA A 465 -0.21 -8.74 17.81
C ALA A 465 -1.06 -8.24 18.99
N ALA A 466 -1.21 -6.92 19.15
CA ALA A 466 -2.13 -6.35 20.14
C ALA A 466 -3.61 -6.66 19.80
N GLY A 467 -3.90 -6.91 18.53
CA GLY A 467 -5.16 -7.47 18.04
C GLY A 467 -6.26 -6.43 17.80
N LEU A 468 -5.90 -5.14 17.67
CA LEU A 468 -6.85 -4.04 17.58
C LEU A 468 -7.02 -3.56 16.14
N SER A 469 -8.25 -3.63 15.64
CA SER A 469 -8.61 -3.07 14.34
C SER A 469 -9.98 -2.41 14.38
N LEU A 470 -10.32 -1.68 13.33
CA LEU A 470 -11.66 -1.12 13.16
C LEU A 470 -12.45 -1.96 12.15
N ASP A 471 -13.70 -2.28 12.49
CA ASP A 471 -14.64 -2.82 11.50
C ASP A 471 -14.82 -1.78 10.40
N ARG A 472 -14.77 -2.22 9.14
CA ARG A 472 -14.85 -1.33 7.97
C ARG A 472 -16.25 -0.78 7.76
N ASN A 473 -17.30 -1.40 8.33
CA ASN A 473 -18.67 -0.93 8.19
C ASN A 473 -18.86 0.48 8.77
N GLU A 474 -19.60 1.32 8.05
CA GLU A 474 -19.78 2.73 8.36
C GLU A 474 -20.93 3.06 9.32
N THR A 475 -21.86 2.14 9.55
CA THR A 475 -23.10 2.48 10.29
C THR A 475 -22.84 2.80 11.76
N GLU A 476 -21.80 2.20 12.34
CA GLU A 476 -21.46 2.34 13.76
C GLU A 476 -19.96 2.08 13.95
N THR A 477 -19.27 2.98 14.66
CA THR A 477 -17.86 2.79 15.00
C THR A 477 -17.69 1.56 15.87
N THR A 478 -17.12 0.51 15.29
CA THR A 478 -16.95 -0.78 15.96
C THR A 478 -15.48 -1.17 15.97
N VAL A 479 -14.88 -1.20 17.16
CA VAL A 479 -13.53 -1.73 17.36
C VAL A 479 -13.60 -3.24 17.44
N ARG A 480 -12.74 -3.93 16.70
CA ARG A 480 -12.50 -5.37 16.84
C ARG A 480 -11.25 -5.55 17.69
N TRP A 481 -11.34 -6.36 18.74
CA TRP A 481 -10.19 -6.72 19.56
C TRP A 481 -10.06 -8.23 19.70
N GLU A 482 -9.07 -8.80 19.01
CA GLU A 482 -8.78 -10.23 19.05
C GLU A 482 -7.60 -10.53 19.97
N ILE A 483 -7.91 -11.05 21.15
CA ILE A 483 -6.92 -11.33 22.19
C ILE A 483 -6.34 -12.72 21.95
N SER A 484 -5.05 -12.78 21.62
CA SER A 484 -4.32 -14.04 21.44
C SER A 484 -3.98 -14.67 22.79
N GLU A 485 -4.45 -15.89 23.04
CA GLU A 485 -4.12 -16.64 24.26
C GLU A 485 -2.60 -16.79 24.43
N HIS A 486 -1.88 -17.11 23.36
CA HIS A 486 -0.43 -17.29 23.41
C HIS A 486 0.29 -15.99 23.80
N LEU A 487 -0.14 -14.83 23.27
CA LEU A 487 0.54 -13.56 23.49
C LEU A 487 0.19 -12.93 24.84
N VAL A 488 -1.03 -13.13 25.36
CA VAL A 488 -1.43 -12.60 26.67
C VAL A 488 -0.94 -13.45 27.85
N ARG A 489 -0.61 -14.72 27.61
CA ARG A 489 -0.23 -15.69 28.65
C ARG A 489 0.88 -15.16 29.56
N GLY A 490 0.63 -15.17 30.86
CA GLY A 490 1.57 -14.72 31.89
C GLY A 490 1.91 -13.22 31.86
N GLY A 491 1.15 -12.40 31.12
CA GLY A 491 1.45 -10.98 30.94
C GLY A 491 0.24 -10.13 30.56
N VAL A 492 0.53 -9.02 29.89
CA VAL A 492 -0.47 -8.04 29.41
C VAL A 492 -0.38 -7.91 27.89
N LEU A 493 -1.54 -7.81 27.25
CA LEU A 493 -1.73 -7.57 25.82
C LEU A 493 -2.67 -6.38 25.59
N GLY A 494 -2.36 -5.50 24.65
CA GLY A 494 -3.28 -4.43 24.23
C GLY A 494 -2.56 -3.22 23.66
N CYS A 495 -3.17 -2.05 23.77
CA CYS A 495 -2.59 -0.79 23.32
C CYS A 495 -3.19 0.37 24.11
N LYS A 496 -2.33 1.24 24.65
CA LYS A 496 -2.76 2.54 25.18
C LYS A 496 -2.88 3.55 24.07
N ARG A 497 -3.78 4.52 24.25
CA ARG A 497 -4.01 5.65 23.35
C ARG A 497 -4.22 5.20 21.91
N TYR A 498 -4.94 4.10 21.74
CA TYR A 498 -5.34 3.65 20.41
C TYR A 498 -6.34 4.65 19.86
N TRP A 499 -5.96 5.31 18.77
CA TRP A 499 -6.79 6.31 18.09
C TRP A 499 -7.59 5.64 16.96
N PHE A 500 -8.85 6.03 16.79
CA PHE A 500 -9.72 5.54 15.72
C PHE A 500 -10.94 6.45 15.56
N ALA A 501 -11.35 6.78 14.34
CA ALA A 501 -12.60 7.51 14.04
C ALA A 501 -12.85 8.77 14.91
N GLY A 502 -11.78 9.52 15.23
CA GLY A 502 -11.85 10.70 16.10
C GLY A 502 -11.97 10.41 17.60
N LYS A 503 -11.77 9.16 18.02
CA LYS A 503 -11.87 8.64 19.40
C LYS A 503 -10.53 8.14 19.90
N THR A 504 -10.41 8.00 21.22
CA THR A 504 -9.21 7.39 21.83
C THR A 504 -9.58 6.51 23.02
N ALA A 505 -8.94 5.34 23.11
CA ALA A 505 -9.11 4.43 24.23
C ALA A 505 -7.82 3.66 24.56
N ASP A 506 -7.65 3.32 25.84
CA ASP A 506 -6.67 2.35 26.30
C ASP A 506 -7.33 0.97 26.39
N PHE A 507 -6.67 -0.05 25.85
CA PHE A 507 -7.08 -1.45 25.91
C PHE A 507 -5.99 -2.25 26.60
N GLU A 508 -6.33 -2.95 27.69
CA GLU A 508 -5.42 -3.85 28.40
C GLU A 508 -6.13 -5.16 28.74
N ALA A 509 -5.57 -6.28 28.30
CA ALA A 509 -5.99 -7.62 28.65
C ALA A 509 -4.85 -8.29 29.43
N LYS A 510 -5.15 -8.89 30.57
CA LYS A 510 -4.18 -9.49 31.48
C LYS A 510 -4.57 -10.91 31.81
N ASP A 511 -3.62 -11.82 31.68
CA ASP A 511 -3.76 -13.19 32.19
C ASP A 511 -3.61 -13.19 33.72
N ALA A 512 -4.67 -13.56 34.42
CA ALA A 512 -4.72 -13.63 35.89
C ALA A 512 -4.56 -15.06 36.43
N GLY A 513 -4.04 -16.00 35.64
CA GLY A 513 -3.77 -17.37 36.09
C GLY A 513 -5.03 -18.21 36.23
N GLY A 514 -5.89 -18.19 35.20
CA GLY A 514 -7.14 -18.94 35.13
C GLY A 514 -8.35 -18.13 34.66
N SER A 515 -8.20 -16.81 34.53
CA SER A 515 -9.19 -15.89 33.95
C SER A 515 -8.50 -14.78 33.18
N LEU A 516 -9.21 -14.15 32.26
CA LEU A 516 -8.73 -12.99 31.51
C LEU A 516 -9.36 -11.71 32.09
N GLU A 517 -8.55 -10.84 32.68
CA GLU A 517 -8.97 -9.52 33.12
C GLU A 517 -8.83 -8.53 31.96
N VAL A 518 -9.92 -7.89 31.56
CA VAL A 518 -9.93 -6.90 30.48
C VAL A 518 -10.32 -5.54 31.05
N SER A 519 -9.50 -4.52 30.81
CA SER A 519 -9.78 -3.14 31.16
C SER A 519 -9.73 -2.24 29.94
N ILE A 520 -10.70 -1.34 29.85
CA ILE A 520 -10.79 -0.31 28.81
C ILE A 520 -10.97 1.03 29.52
N HIS A 521 -10.15 2.02 29.17
CA HIS A 521 -10.24 3.38 29.69
C HIS A 521 -10.45 4.35 28.53
N THR A 522 -11.49 5.17 28.60
CA THR A 522 -11.88 6.08 27.52
C THR A 522 -12.90 7.10 28.00
N GLU A 523 -12.95 8.26 27.34
CA GLU A 523 -14.04 9.23 27.50
C GLU A 523 -15.12 9.05 26.40
N ASP A 524 -14.85 8.20 25.42
CA ASP A 524 -15.70 7.98 24.25
C ASP A 524 -16.72 6.84 24.44
N CYS A 525 -17.75 6.86 23.58
CA CYS A 525 -18.67 5.75 23.38
C CYS A 525 -18.43 5.10 22.02
N PHE A 526 -18.37 3.77 21.99
CA PHE A 526 -18.23 2.97 20.78
C PHE A 526 -18.60 1.51 21.04
N LYS A 527 -18.79 0.74 19.96
CA LYS A 527 -19.01 -0.70 20.05
C LYS A 527 -17.69 -1.44 20.02
N LEU A 528 -17.55 -2.46 20.86
CA LEU A 528 -16.41 -3.37 20.89
C LEU A 528 -16.88 -4.79 20.53
N ASN A 529 -16.25 -5.38 19.52
CA ASN A 529 -16.31 -6.80 19.24
C ASN A 529 -15.03 -7.46 19.78
N LEU A 530 -15.10 -7.97 21.02
CA LEU A 530 -14.00 -8.68 21.66
C LEU A 530 -14.04 -10.16 21.28
N ILE A 531 -12.90 -10.71 20.86
CA ILE A 531 -12.74 -12.11 20.46
C ILE A 531 -11.66 -12.74 21.34
N TYR A 532 -12.00 -13.79 22.07
CA TYR A 532 -11.08 -14.54 22.91
C TYR A 532 -11.46 -16.01 22.93
N GLN A 533 -10.50 -16.91 22.70
CA GLN A 533 -10.71 -18.38 22.64
C GLN A 533 -11.87 -18.81 21.71
N GLY A 534 -12.08 -18.08 20.60
CA GLY A 534 -13.15 -18.32 19.64
C GLY A 534 -14.54 -17.83 20.09
N ALA A 535 -14.69 -17.37 21.34
CA ALA A 535 -15.88 -16.67 21.79
C ALA A 535 -15.84 -15.21 21.33
N GLN A 536 -16.99 -14.69 20.89
CA GLN A 536 -17.15 -13.31 20.47
C GLN A 536 -18.15 -12.60 21.38
N HIS A 537 -17.76 -11.44 21.90
CA HIS A 537 -18.55 -10.60 22.79
C HIS A 537 -18.72 -9.22 22.16
N SER A 538 -19.96 -8.86 21.81
CA SER A 538 -20.30 -7.52 21.35
C SER A 538 -20.75 -6.67 22.54
N ILE A 539 -19.99 -5.63 22.85
CA ILE A 539 -20.13 -4.82 24.06
C ILE A 539 -20.23 -3.34 23.67
N MET A 540 -21.13 -2.59 24.31
CA MET A 540 -21.16 -1.14 24.19
C MET A 540 -20.24 -0.54 25.25
N VAL A 541 -19.15 0.09 24.84
CA VAL A 541 -18.22 0.77 25.76
C VAL A 541 -18.74 2.18 26.02
N GLN A 542 -18.89 2.52 27.29
CA GLN A 542 -19.34 3.83 27.76
C GLN A 542 -18.49 4.23 28.97
N GLY A 543 -17.41 4.96 28.72
CA GLY A 543 -16.43 5.24 29.75
C GLY A 543 -15.64 4.01 30.18
N ASP A 544 -15.03 4.11 31.36
CA ASP A 544 -14.19 3.06 31.92
C ASP A 544 -14.94 1.75 32.15
N MET A 545 -14.32 0.65 31.71
CA MET A 545 -14.90 -0.67 31.79
C MET A 545 -13.89 -1.69 32.28
N LYS A 546 -14.36 -2.64 33.11
CA LYS A 546 -13.62 -3.84 33.50
C LYS A 546 -14.48 -5.07 33.28
N LEU A 547 -13.91 -6.08 32.66
CA LEU A 547 -14.54 -7.35 32.33
C LEU A 547 -13.64 -8.49 32.79
N THR A 548 -14.24 -9.65 33.06
CA THR A 548 -13.52 -10.87 33.39
C THR A 548 -14.14 -12.00 32.57
N PHE A 549 -13.29 -12.72 31.84
CA PHE A 549 -13.67 -13.88 31.02
C PHE A 549 -13.08 -15.17 31.57
#